data_AF-A0A8T5LG74-F1
#
_entry.id   AF-A0A8T5LG74-F1
#
_cell.length_a   1.000
_cell.length_b   1.000
_cell.length_c   1.000
_cell.angle_alpha   90.00
_cell.angle_beta   90.00
_cell.angle_gamma   90.00
#
_symmetry.space_group_name_H-M   'P 1'
#
loop_
_entity.id
_entity.type
_entity.pdbx_description
1 polymer ?
#
loop_
_entity_poly.entity_id
_entity_poly.type
_entity_poly.pdbx_seq_one_letter_code
_entity_poly.pdbx_strand_id
1 'polypeptide(L)'
;EEENKLEITTKPITKEQIEIIIKSFKKKKQVIPKDFIDYYNKKYEGIRNILTKKLNATSINKAMDISSTSNIIGVVKQRAQNGFVLEDQTGSIEIISKDDPPIGDILSVTGSSREGKFFEKEIVYPDIPLTHRINSLEGEITLEKQDGKIKVISSAVTKETTTPSHIRIKKGDREVLVFIYEPIEPIRQDHVVELLKKRHLSPKISEILYDDDPFIIEPVPDVVVLFGGEEYVKNYKGVTVVSTGSRATKIDLETKKVEFVD
;
A
#
# COMPACT_ATOMS: atom_id res chain seq x y z
N GLU A 1 -41.77 -0.32 -37.65
CA GLU A 1 -41.10 -0.67 -36.38
C GLU A 1 -40.21 -1.87 -36.65
N GLU A 2 -38.93 -1.63 -36.96
CA GLU A 2 -37.91 -2.68 -37.08
C GLU A 2 -37.06 -2.63 -35.81
N GLU A 3 -37.24 -3.62 -34.93
CA GLU A 3 -36.39 -3.78 -33.74
C GLU A 3 -35.06 -4.42 -34.15
N ASN A 4 -34.01 -3.60 -34.11
CA ASN A 4 -32.63 -3.98 -34.29
C ASN A 4 -32.11 -4.69 -33.02
N LYS A 5 -32.15 -6.03 -32.99
CA LYS A 5 -31.49 -6.83 -31.95
C LYS A 5 -30.00 -6.95 -32.26
N LEU A 6 -29.20 -6.14 -31.58
CA LEU A 6 -27.75 -6.33 -31.47
C LEU A 6 -27.47 -7.63 -30.69
N GLU A 7 -27.05 -8.68 -31.39
CA GLU A 7 -26.46 -9.87 -30.79
C GLU A 7 -25.10 -9.52 -30.17
N ILE A 8 -25.07 -9.37 -28.85
CA ILE A 8 -23.82 -9.32 -28.09
C ILE A 8 -23.32 -10.76 -27.93
N THR A 9 -22.45 -11.20 -28.84
CA THR A 9 -21.71 -12.46 -28.73
C THR A 9 -20.63 -12.31 -27.66
N THR A 10 -20.96 -12.60 -26.40
CA THR A 10 -19.96 -12.85 -25.36
C THR A 10 -19.38 -14.24 -25.57
N LYS A 11 -18.22 -14.34 -26.22
CA LYS A 11 -17.43 -15.58 -26.20
C LYS A 11 -17.09 -15.89 -24.73
N PRO A 12 -17.31 -17.11 -24.23
CA PRO A 12 -16.91 -17.48 -22.89
C PRO A 12 -15.39 -17.41 -22.79
N ILE A 13 -14.89 -16.58 -21.88
CA ILE A 13 -13.47 -16.51 -21.54
C ILE A 13 -13.10 -17.89 -20.98
N THR A 14 -12.34 -18.67 -21.74
CA THR A 14 -11.85 -19.98 -21.29
C THR A 14 -10.91 -19.79 -20.09
N LYS A 15 -10.96 -20.72 -19.13
CA LYS A 15 -10.16 -20.69 -17.87
C LYS A 15 -8.64 -20.53 -18.05
N GLU A 16 -8.14 -20.59 -19.28
CA GLU A 16 -6.72 -20.53 -19.64
C GLU A 16 -6.23 -19.13 -20.03
N GLN A 17 -7.12 -18.17 -20.29
CA GLN A 17 -6.73 -16.82 -20.69
C GLN A 17 -6.43 -15.92 -19.50
N ILE A 18 -5.38 -15.09 -19.63
CA ILE A 18 -5.03 -14.09 -18.62
C ILE A 18 -6.02 -12.93 -18.68
N GLU A 19 -6.55 -12.54 -17.52
CA GLU A 19 -7.37 -11.34 -17.35
C GLU A 19 -6.59 -10.29 -16.54
N ILE A 20 -6.62 -9.03 -16.99
CA ILE A 20 -6.01 -7.88 -16.29
C ILE A 20 -7.13 -6.96 -15.81
N ILE A 21 -7.26 -6.85 -14.49
CA ILE A 21 -8.24 -5.99 -13.81
C ILE A 21 -7.49 -4.85 -13.10
N ILE A 22 -7.81 -3.61 -13.44
CA ILE A 22 -7.20 -2.42 -12.86
C ILE A 22 -8.20 -1.73 -11.94
N LYS A 23 -7.80 -1.45 -10.70
CA LYS A 23 -8.54 -0.57 -9.80
C LYS A 23 -8.26 0.88 -10.18
N SER A 24 -9.28 1.59 -10.64
CA SER A 24 -9.20 3.02 -10.93
C SER A 24 -9.37 3.86 -9.67
N PHE A 25 -8.67 4.99 -9.63
CA PHE A 25 -8.79 5.98 -8.55
C PHE A 25 -9.24 7.31 -9.14
N LYS A 26 -10.28 7.89 -8.55
CA LYS A 26 -10.84 9.15 -9.04
C LYS A 26 -9.97 10.31 -8.57
N LYS A 27 -9.33 10.96 -9.54
CA LYS A 27 -8.52 12.16 -9.32
C LYS A 27 -9.40 13.40 -9.28
N LYS A 28 -9.18 14.26 -8.29
CA LYS A 28 -9.81 15.57 -8.13
C LYS A 28 -9.17 16.58 -9.08
N LYS A 29 -10.00 17.47 -9.63
CA LYS A 29 -9.54 18.59 -10.49
C LYS A 29 -8.98 19.76 -9.68
N GLN A 30 -9.45 19.93 -8.44
CA GLN A 30 -9.03 20.98 -7.53
C GLN A 30 -8.94 20.41 -6.11
N VAL A 31 -7.96 20.88 -5.35
CA VAL A 31 -7.74 20.51 -3.95
C VAL A 31 -8.11 21.68 -3.05
N ILE A 32 -8.88 21.43 -2.01
CA ILE A 32 -9.24 22.39 -0.96
C ILE A 32 -8.63 21.97 0.39
N PRO A 33 -8.52 22.87 1.40
CA PRO A 33 -7.98 22.53 2.72
C PRO A 33 -8.58 21.27 3.36
N LYS A 34 -9.89 21.07 3.18
CA LYS A 34 -10.61 19.89 3.67
C LYS A 34 -10.08 18.57 3.07
N ASP A 35 -9.57 18.59 1.84
CA ASP A 35 -9.04 17.38 1.19
C ASP A 35 -7.78 16.86 1.88
N PHE A 36 -6.97 17.74 2.45
CA PHE A 36 -5.81 17.33 3.24
C PHE A 36 -6.25 16.63 4.53
N ILE A 37 -7.24 17.19 5.23
CA ILE A 37 -7.81 16.58 6.44
C ILE A 37 -8.40 15.21 6.09
N ASP A 38 -9.20 15.14 5.02
CA ASP A 38 -9.82 13.90 4.54
C ASP A 38 -8.75 12.85 4.16
N TYR A 39 -7.65 13.26 3.54
CA TYR A 39 -6.52 12.37 3.23
C TYR A 39 -5.84 11.82 4.48
N TYR A 40 -5.48 12.66 5.46
CA TYR A 40 -4.82 12.18 6.68
C TYR A 40 -5.74 11.26 7.49
N ASN A 41 -7.05 11.55 7.51
CA ASN A 41 -8.04 10.66 8.11
C ASN A 41 -8.11 9.32 7.37
N LYS A 42 -8.10 9.31 6.03
CA LYS A 42 -8.09 8.07 5.23
C LYS A 42 -6.80 7.27 5.42
N LYS A 43 -5.65 7.93 5.45
CA LYS A 43 -4.36 7.31 5.78
C LYS A 43 -4.44 6.67 7.17
N TYR A 44 -4.92 7.40 8.17
CA TYR A 44 -5.11 6.89 9.53
C TYR A 44 -6.02 5.66 9.57
N GLU A 45 -7.23 5.75 9.03
CA GLU A 45 -8.17 4.63 9.03
C GLU A 45 -7.65 3.43 8.22
N GLY A 46 -7.01 3.67 7.09
CA GLY A 46 -6.40 2.63 6.27
C GLY A 46 -5.34 1.83 7.02
N ILE A 47 -4.38 2.52 7.64
CA ILE A 47 -3.32 1.87 8.42
C ILE A 47 -3.85 1.26 9.71
N ARG A 48 -4.79 1.94 10.39
CA ARG A 48 -5.50 1.39 11.55
C ARG A 48 -6.19 0.08 11.20
N ASN A 49 -6.88 -0.01 10.06
CA ASN A 49 -7.54 -1.22 9.61
C ASN A 49 -6.55 -2.37 9.30
N ILE A 50 -5.32 -2.07 8.91
CA ILE A 50 -4.27 -3.08 8.77
C ILE A 50 -3.81 -3.58 10.15
N LEU A 51 -3.60 -2.65 11.10
CA LEU A 51 -3.15 -2.97 12.46
C LEU A 51 -4.21 -3.76 13.24
N THR A 52 -5.49 -3.42 13.11
CA THR A 52 -6.58 -4.11 13.83
C THR A 52 -6.80 -5.55 13.37
N LYS A 53 -6.35 -5.92 12.16
CA LYS A 53 -6.30 -7.33 11.73
C LYS A 53 -5.26 -8.16 12.49
N LYS A 54 -4.28 -7.50 13.11
CA LYS A 54 -3.19 -8.15 13.85
C LYS A 54 -3.43 -8.20 15.35
N LEU A 55 -4.13 -7.21 15.89
CA LEU A 55 -4.33 -7.03 17.33
C LEU A 55 -5.65 -6.33 17.65
N ASN A 56 -6.15 -6.57 18.85
CA ASN A 56 -7.34 -5.88 19.37
C ASN A 56 -6.90 -4.57 20.03
N ALA A 57 -7.18 -3.45 19.38
CA ALA A 57 -6.88 -2.12 19.88
C ALA A 57 -8.09 -1.46 20.55
N THR A 58 -7.84 -0.73 21.63
CA THR A 58 -8.81 0.18 22.26
C THR A 58 -8.47 1.64 21.91
N SER A 59 -9.40 2.55 22.13
CA SER A 59 -9.15 3.98 21.95
C SER A 59 -8.25 4.51 23.05
N ILE A 60 -7.46 5.55 22.76
CA ILE A 60 -6.52 6.15 23.73
C ILE A 60 -7.24 6.58 25.01
N ASN A 61 -8.40 7.23 24.91
CA ASN A 61 -9.14 7.66 26.11
C ASN A 61 -9.53 6.51 27.03
N LYS A 62 -9.86 5.34 26.48
CA LYS A 62 -10.23 4.17 27.29
C LYS A 62 -9.00 3.49 27.88
N ALA A 63 -7.88 3.50 27.18
CA ALA A 63 -6.64 2.92 27.66
C ALA A 63 -6.09 3.63 28.91
N MET A 64 -6.37 4.93 29.06
CA MET A 64 -5.94 5.71 30.24
C MET A 64 -6.46 5.11 31.56
N ASP A 65 -7.67 4.58 31.55
CA ASP A 65 -8.33 4.02 32.74
C ASP A 65 -8.02 2.53 32.97
N ILE A 66 -7.30 1.90 32.05
CA ILE A 66 -7.00 0.46 32.08
C ILE A 66 -5.58 0.25 32.61
N SER A 67 -5.47 -0.35 33.80
CA SER A 67 -4.19 -0.71 34.40
C SER A 67 -3.56 -1.98 33.79
N SER A 68 -4.36 -2.83 33.15
CA SER A 68 -3.87 -4.02 32.45
C SER A 68 -3.23 -3.69 31.11
N THR A 69 -2.48 -4.65 30.56
CA THR A 69 -1.94 -4.50 29.21
C THR A 69 -3.04 -4.31 28.17
N SER A 70 -2.87 -3.32 27.30
CA SER A 70 -3.77 -3.00 26.19
C SER A 70 -2.96 -2.61 24.95
N ASN A 71 -3.62 -2.60 23.80
CA ASN A 71 -3.05 -2.06 22.57
C ASN A 71 -3.78 -0.77 22.22
N ILE A 72 -3.03 0.29 21.92
CA ILE A 72 -3.55 1.53 21.36
C ILE A 72 -2.98 1.72 19.97
N ILE A 73 -3.74 2.36 19.08
CA ILE A 73 -3.28 2.75 17.74
C ILE A 73 -3.42 4.26 17.64
N GLY A 74 -2.40 4.91 17.10
CA GLY A 74 -2.42 6.35 16.88
C GLY A 74 -1.34 6.80 15.93
N VAL A 75 -1.32 8.10 15.65
CA VAL A 75 -0.26 8.79 14.93
C VAL A 75 0.77 9.32 15.92
N VAL A 76 2.05 9.18 15.61
CA VAL A 76 3.14 9.80 16.38
C VAL A 76 3.11 11.30 16.12
N LYS A 77 2.66 12.08 17.10
CA LYS A 77 2.44 13.53 16.96
C LYS A 77 3.71 14.34 17.15
N GLN A 78 4.45 14.04 18.20
CA GLN A 78 5.67 14.76 18.59
C GLN A 78 6.53 13.92 19.53
N ARG A 79 7.81 14.30 19.65
CA ARG A 79 8.72 13.74 20.65
C ARG A 79 8.40 14.27 22.05
N ALA A 80 8.67 13.45 23.05
CA ALA A 80 8.65 13.80 24.47
C ALA A 80 10.02 13.51 25.09
N GLN A 81 10.22 13.89 26.35
CA GLN A 81 11.54 13.74 27.01
C GLN A 81 11.98 12.27 27.11
N ASN A 82 11.05 11.35 27.37
CA ASN A 82 11.31 9.93 27.59
C ASN A 82 10.47 9.03 26.67
N GLY A 83 10.23 9.50 25.44
CA GLY A 83 9.44 8.78 24.44
C GLY A 83 8.75 9.75 23.48
N PHE A 84 7.44 9.56 23.24
CA PHE A 84 6.70 10.33 22.23
C PHE A 84 5.22 10.47 22.60
N VAL A 85 4.52 11.39 21.95
CA VAL A 85 3.06 11.56 22.09
C VAL A 85 2.36 10.83 20.95
N LEU A 86 1.46 9.92 21.31
CA LEU A 86 0.59 9.21 20.37
C LEU A 86 -0.81 9.84 20.40
N GLU A 87 -1.41 10.07 19.23
CA GLU A 87 -2.74 10.70 19.10
C GLU A 87 -3.69 9.84 18.25
N ASP A 88 -4.96 9.77 18.67
CA ASP A 88 -6.07 9.26 17.89
C ASP A 88 -7.24 10.27 17.91
N GLN A 89 -8.36 9.93 17.28
CA GLN A 89 -9.54 10.80 17.26
C GLN A 89 -10.17 11.04 18.66
N THR A 90 -9.82 10.22 19.66
CA THR A 90 -10.36 10.31 21.01
C THR A 90 -9.49 11.17 21.91
N GLY A 91 -8.18 11.16 21.73
CA GLY A 91 -7.27 11.95 22.54
C GLY A 91 -5.80 11.69 22.22
N SER A 92 -4.94 12.12 23.13
CA SER A 92 -3.49 11.93 23.02
C SER A 92 -2.91 11.48 24.34
N ILE A 93 -1.84 10.69 24.30
CA ILE A 93 -1.18 10.15 25.49
C ILE A 93 0.34 10.13 25.29
N GLU A 94 1.09 10.45 26.35
CA GLU A 94 2.54 10.31 26.36
C GLU A 94 2.90 8.82 26.50
N ILE A 95 3.64 8.31 25.53
CA ILE A 95 4.23 6.98 25.53
C ILE A 95 5.63 7.08 26.12
N ILE A 96 5.90 6.28 27.14
CA ILE A 96 7.24 6.10 27.70
C ILE A 96 7.87 4.90 27.02
N SER A 97 8.90 5.15 26.21
CA SER A 97 9.61 4.15 25.41
C SER A 97 11.05 4.58 25.20
N LYS A 98 11.92 3.59 24.90
CA LYS A 98 13.29 3.85 24.42
C LYS A 98 13.35 4.03 22.91
N ASP A 99 12.31 3.64 22.20
CA ASP A 99 12.21 3.79 20.76
C ASP A 99 11.79 5.22 20.40
N ASP A 100 12.31 5.73 19.26
CA ASP A 100 11.97 7.05 18.69
C ASP A 100 11.34 6.86 17.31
N PRO A 101 10.06 6.42 17.23
CA PRO A 101 9.40 6.26 15.94
C PRO A 101 9.25 7.62 15.24
N PRO A 102 9.34 7.67 13.90
CA PRO A 102 9.19 8.91 13.15
C PRO A 102 7.84 9.61 13.39
N ILE A 103 7.88 10.94 13.48
CA ILE A 103 6.67 11.77 13.53
C ILE A 103 5.82 11.54 12.27
N GLY A 104 4.51 11.40 12.46
CA GLY A 104 3.54 11.14 11.39
C GLY A 104 3.37 9.67 11.02
N ASP A 105 4.16 8.77 11.61
CA ASP A 105 3.94 7.32 11.49
C ASP A 105 2.69 6.92 12.27
N ILE A 106 1.94 5.96 11.74
CA ILE A 106 0.79 5.35 12.39
C ILE A 106 1.18 3.95 12.81
N LEU A 107 1.11 3.69 14.10
CA LEU A 107 1.60 2.46 14.72
C LEU A 107 0.69 2.06 15.88
N SER A 108 0.84 0.81 16.33
CA SER A 108 0.26 0.39 17.59
C SER A 108 1.31 0.32 18.68
N VAL A 109 0.93 0.68 19.90
CA VAL A 109 1.74 0.48 21.10
C VAL A 109 1.00 -0.49 22.01
N THR A 110 1.66 -1.59 22.36
CA THR A 110 1.22 -2.51 23.41
C THR A 110 1.87 -2.10 24.71
N GLY A 111 1.10 -1.97 25.78
CA GLY A 111 1.60 -1.45 27.05
C GLY A 111 0.51 -1.29 28.10
N SER A 112 0.80 -0.53 29.15
CA SER A 112 -0.15 -0.27 30.25
C SER A 112 -0.12 1.18 30.69
N SER A 113 -1.28 1.70 31.10
CA SER A 113 -1.39 3.05 31.65
C SER A 113 -0.99 3.09 33.13
N ARG A 114 -0.18 4.08 33.51
CA ARG A 114 0.14 4.42 34.91
C ARG A 114 0.42 5.91 35.02
N GLU A 115 -0.21 6.56 36.00
CA GLU A 115 0.02 7.99 36.30
C GLU A 115 -0.16 8.91 35.07
N GLY A 116 -1.15 8.61 34.21
CA GLY A 116 -1.47 9.40 33.01
C GLY A 116 -0.52 9.18 31.83
N LYS A 117 0.40 8.22 31.91
CA LYS A 117 1.36 7.86 30.86
C LYS A 117 1.18 6.41 30.45
N PHE A 118 1.49 6.10 29.20
CA PHE A 118 1.46 4.73 28.68
C PHE A 118 2.87 4.16 28.62
N PHE A 119 3.13 3.11 29.39
CA PHE A 119 4.43 2.44 29.41
C PHE A 119 4.47 1.38 28.33
N GLU A 120 5.33 1.60 27.33
CA GLU A 120 5.47 0.73 26.18
C GLU A 120 6.14 -0.59 26.55
N LYS A 121 5.63 -1.67 25.97
CA LYS A 121 6.18 -3.01 25.99
C LYS A 121 6.59 -3.47 24.60
N GLU A 122 5.78 -3.13 23.60
CA GLU A 122 6.08 -3.41 22.20
C GLU A 122 5.47 -2.32 21.29
N ILE A 123 6.22 -1.91 20.26
CA ILE A 123 5.72 -1.13 19.13
C ILE A 123 5.45 -2.05 17.94
N VAL A 124 4.23 -2.01 17.42
CA VAL A 124 3.80 -2.81 16.28
C VAL A 124 3.50 -1.92 15.08
N TYR A 125 4.29 -2.09 14.01
CA TYR A 125 4.10 -1.43 12.72
C TYR A 125 3.08 -2.19 11.84
N PRO A 126 2.46 -1.52 10.84
CA PRO A 126 1.54 -2.17 9.91
C PRO A 126 2.23 -3.14 8.93
N ASP A 127 3.52 -3.41 9.11
CA ASP A 127 4.42 -4.23 8.29
C ASP A 127 3.82 -5.53 7.72
N ILE A 128 4.34 -5.97 6.58
CA ILE A 128 3.93 -7.20 5.93
C ILE A 128 4.18 -8.38 6.90
N PRO A 129 3.18 -9.25 7.12
CA PRO A 129 3.34 -10.39 8.01
C PRO A 129 4.30 -11.41 7.39
N LEU A 130 5.13 -12.07 8.19
CA LEU A 130 6.01 -13.15 7.74
C LEU A 130 5.23 -14.36 7.18
N THR A 131 3.95 -14.46 7.50
CA THR A 131 3.03 -15.48 7.00
C THR A 131 2.40 -15.14 5.65
N HIS A 132 2.73 -13.99 5.06
CA HIS A 132 2.27 -13.62 3.73
C HIS A 132 2.71 -14.68 2.71
N ARG A 133 1.73 -15.28 2.03
CA ARG A 133 1.97 -16.24 0.96
C ARG A 133 2.01 -15.52 -0.36
N ILE A 134 3.06 -15.78 -1.11
CA ILE A 134 3.24 -15.27 -2.47
C ILE A 134 2.30 -16.03 -3.38
N ASN A 135 1.48 -15.30 -4.13
CA ASN A 135 0.70 -15.90 -5.20
C ASN A 135 1.53 -16.00 -6.48
N SER A 136 1.30 -17.08 -7.21
CA SER A 136 1.98 -17.37 -8.47
C SER A 136 0.96 -17.80 -9.52
N LEU A 137 1.13 -17.34 -10.75
CA LEU A 137 0.35 -17.81 -11.89
C LEU A 137 1.27 -17.99 -13.08
N GLU A 138 0.98 -18.99 -13.91
CA GLU A 138 1.77 -19.25 -15.11
C GLU A 138 1.51 -18.18 -16.16
N GLY A 139 2.56 -17.47 -16.55
CA GLY A 139 2.53 -16.43 -17.57
C GLY A 139 3.52 -15.31 -17.26
N GLU A 140 3.60 -14.34 -18.16
CA GLU A 140 4.44 -13.16 -18.02
C GLU A 140 3.62 -11.89 -18.23
N ILE A 141 4.06 -10.80 -17.60
CA ILE A 141 3.65 -9.45 -17.97
C ILE A 141 4.83 -8.64 -18.44
N THR A 142 4.59 -7.73 -19.37
CA THR A 142 5.50 -6.64 -19.71
C THR A 142 4.85 -5.33 -19.32
N LEU A 143 5.64 -4.48 -18.64
CA LEU A 143 5.27 -3.16 -18.19
C LEU A 143 6.11 -2.14 -18.93
N GLU A 144 5.45 -1.21 -19.62
CA GLU A 144 6.10 -0.18 -20.42
C GLU A 144 5.44 1.17 -20.13
N LYS A 145 6.25 2.21 -19.96
CA LYS A 145 5.76 3.58 -19.79
C LYS A 145 5.81 4.31 -21.13
N GLN A 146 4.67 4.83 -21.57
CA GLN A 146 4.57 5.65 -22.77
C GLN A 146 3.58 6.81 -22.54
N ASP A 147 4.00 8.04 -22.84
CA ASP A 147 3.17 9.26 -22.77
C ASP A 147 2.41 9.45 -21.44
N GLY A 148 3.09 9.16 -20.32
CA GLY A 148 2.50 9.28 -18.97
C GLY A 148 1.51 8.18 -18.60
N LYS A 149 1.31 7.19 -19.47
CA LYS A 149 0.56 5.97 -19.19
C LYS A 149 1.49 4.78 -19.06
N ILE A 150 0.95 3.73 -18.44
CA ILE A 150 1.63 2.47 -18.23
C ILE A 150 0.85 1.39 -18.97
N LYS A 151 1.47 0.78 -19.96
CA LYS A 151 0.95 -0.39 -20.66
C LYS A 151 1.29 -1.63 -19.86
N VAL A 152 0.28 -2.46 -19.63
CA VAL A 152 0.39 -3.79 -19.03
C VAL A 152 0.02 -4.80 -20.10
N ILE A 153 1.01 -5.53 -20.57
CA ILE A 153 0.89 -6.46 -21.70
C ILE A 153 1.09 -7.86 -21.17
N SER A 154 0.16 -8.77 -21.48
CA SER A 154 0.31 -10.18 -21.19
C SER A 154 -0.34 -11.01 -22.27
N SER A 155 0.44 -11.85 -22.95
CA SER A 155 -0.03 -12.65 -24.09
C SER A 155 -0.77 -11.76 -25.13
N ALA A 156 -2.05 -12.00 -25.39
CA ALA A 156 -2.87 -11.22 -26.32
C ALA A 156 -3.66 -10.08 -25.65
N VAL A 157 -3.43 -9.79 -24.37
CA VAL A 157 -4.15 -8.78 -23.61
C VAL A 157 -3.24 -7.59 -23.31
N THR A 158 -3.67 -6.40 -23.71
CA THR A 158 -3.03 -5.13 -23.37
C THR A 158 -4.04 -4.24 -22.66
N LYS A 159 -3.64 -3.69 -21.51
CA LYS A 159 -4.39 -2.67 -20.78
C LYS A 159 -3.49 -1.47 -20.53
N GLU A 160 -4.09 -0.28 -20.46
CA GLU A 160 -3.40 0.94 -20.07
C GLU A 160 -3.88 1.39 -18.68
N THR A 161 -2.96 1.94 -17.90
CA THR A 161 -3.28 2.58 -16.63
C THR A 161 -2.38 3.78 -16.34
N THR A 162 -2.60 4.43 -15.21
CA THR A 162 -1.78 5.53 -14.66
C THR A 162 -1.27 5.18 -13.27
N THR A 163 -0.28 5.92 -12.78
CA THR A 163 0.18 5.81 -11.38
C THR A 163 -0.70 6.60 -10.39
N PRO A 164 -0.86 6.15 -9.13
CA PRO A 164 -0.66 4.77 -8.67
C PRO A 164 -1.79 3.85 -9.16
N SER A 165 -1.53 2.55 -9.27
CA SER A 165 -2.51 1.55 -9.71
C SER A 165 -2.39 0.24 -8.94
N HIS A 166 -3.53 -0.31 -8.55
CA HIS A 166 -3.63 -1.69 -8.05
C HIS A 166 -4.19 -2.58 -9.15
N ILE A 167 -3.43 -3.60 -9.54
CA ILE A 167 -3.74 -4.48 -10.66
C ILE A 167 -3.88 -5.90 -10.15
N ARG A 168 -4.95 -6.58 -10.56
CA ARG A 168 -5.11 -8.02 -10.38
C ARG A 168 -4.95 -8.70 -11.72
N ILE A 169 -4.04 -9.65 -11.77
CA ILE A 169 -3.79 -10.48 -12.93
C ILE A 169 -4.31 -11.87 -12.61
N LYS A 170 -5.25 -12.37 -13.39
CA LYS A 170 -5.93 -13.65 -13.11
C LYS A 170 -5.70 -14.65 -14.23
N LYS A 171 -5.59 -15.92 -13.87
CA LYS A 171 -5.63 -17.07 -14.78
C LYS A 171 -6.31 -18.23 -14.06
N GLY A 172 -7.53 -18.58 -14.49
CA GLY A 172 -8.38 -19.51 -13.75
C GLY A 172 -8.68 -18.99 -12.33
N ASP A 173 -8.44 -19.84 -11.32
CA ASP A 173 -8.70 -19.50 -9.91
C ASP A 173 -7.49 -18.86 -9.20
N ARG A 174 -6.38 -18.63 -9.92
CA ARG A 174 -5.18 -17.99 -9.38
C ARG A 174 -5.17 -16.50 -9.72
N GLU A 175 -4.68 -15.69 -8.78
CA GLU A 175 -4.46 -14.26 -9.00
C GLU A 175 -3.08 -13.83 -8.51
N VAL A 176 -2.47 -12.86 -9.20
CA VAL A 176 -1.27 -12.15 -8.75
C VAL A 176 -1.63 -10.67 -8.65
N LEU A 177 -1.24 -10.07 -7.53
CA LEU A 177 -1.48 -8.67 -7.20
C LEU A 177 -0.24 -7.85 -7.54
N VAL A 178 -0.40 -6.88 -8.42
CA VAL A 178 0.66 -5.96 -8.83
C VAL A 178 0.27 -4.55 -8.43
N PHE A 179 1.16 -3.87 -7.71
CA PHE A 179 0.99 -2.46 -7.37
C PHE A 179 2.01 -1.63 -8.13
N ILE A 180 1.54 -0.61 -8.86
CA ILE A 180 2.37 0.23 -9.69
C ILE A 180 2.38 1.65 -9.14
N TYR A 181 3.58 2.23 -9.04
CA TYR A 181 3.76 3.62 -8.62
C TYR A 181 4.93 4.27 -9.37
N GLU A 182 4.77 5.54 -9.69
CA GLU A 182 5.84 6.42 -10.16
C GLU A 182 5.96 7.56 -9.16
N PRO A 183 7.00 7.55 -8.30
CA PRO A 183 7.23 8.64 -7.36
C PRO A 183 7.77 9.88 -8.05
N ILE A 184 7.47 11.07 -7.50
CA ILE A 184 8.10 12.32 -7.96
C ILE A 184 9.62 12.29 -7.77
N GLU A 185 10.08 11.70 -6.67
CA GLU A 185 11.50 11.48 -6.39
C GLU A 185 11.80 9.98 -6.40
N PRO A 186 12.80 9.52 -7.15
CA PRO A 186 13.17 8.12 -7.19
C PRO A 186 13.36 7.50 -5.80
N ILE A 187 12.70 6.36 -5.56
CA ILE A 187 12.84 5.60 -4.32
C ILE A 187 14.09 4.71 -4.45
N ARG A 188 15.07 4.98 -3.61
CA ARG A 188 16.30 4.18 -3.49
C ARG A 188 16.01 2.80 -2.91
N GLN A 189 16.84 1.82 -3.29
CA GLN A 189 16.70 0.42 -2.86
C GLN A 189 16.79 0.22 -1.33
N ASP A 190 17.52 1.08 -0.62
CA ASP A 190 17.64 1.08 0.84
C ASP A 190 16.33 1.52 1.53
N HIS A 191 15.59 2.46 0.94
CA HIS A 191 14.37 3.03 1.53
C HIS A 191 13.07 2.25 1.22
N VAL A 192 13.05 1.43 0.18
CA VAL A 192 11.82 0.70 -0.22
C VAL A 192 11.23 -0.18 0.88
N VAL A 193 12.09 -0.75 1.73
CA VAL A 193 11.67 -1.61 2.85
C VAL A 193 10.88 -0.81 3.87
N GLU A 194 11.25 0.45 4.10
CA GLU A 194 10.54 1.32 5.03
C GLU A 194 9.11 1.59 4.53
N LEU A 195 8.93 1.84 3.23
CA LEU A 195 7.59 2.05 2.64
C LEU A 195 6.71 0.80 2.78
N LEU A 196 7.26 -0.39 2.55
CA LEU A 196 6.54 -1.65 2.74
C LEU A 196 6.20 -1.92 4.21
N LYS A 197 7.13 -1.62 5.13
CA LYS A 197 6.90 -1.70 6.58
C LYS A 197 5.78 -0.77 7.05
N LYS A 198 5.71 0.44 6.48
CA LYS A 198 4.67 1.43 6.78
C LYS A 198 3.36 1.17 6.05
N ARG A 199 3.35 0.24 5.07
CA ARG A 199 2.21 -0.07 4.18
C ARG A 199 1.64 1.18 3.50
N HIS A 200 2.48 2.17 3.26
CA HIS A 200 2.08 3.45 2.72
C HIS A 200 3.24 4.13 1.99
N LEU A 201 3.00 4.59 0.76
CA LEU A 201 4.03 5.25 -0.05
C LEU A 201 4.37 6.68 0.41
N SER A 202 3.50 7.29 1.21
CA SER A 202 3.67 8.64 1.80
C SER A 202 4.11 9.67 0.76
N PRO A 203 3.28 9.88 -0.27
CA PRO A 203 3.62 10.76 -1.38
C PRO A 203 3.72 12.21 -0.92
N LYS A 204 4.27 13.07 -1.79
CA LYS A 204 4.30 14.51 -1.51
C LYS A 204 2.89 15.08 -1.46
N ILE A 205 2.75 16.19 -0.75
CA ILE A 205 1.47 16.92 -0.62
C ILE A 205 0.85 17.24 -1.99
N SER A 206 1.68 17.52 -3.01
CA SER A 206 1.26 17.77 -4.39
C SER A 206 0.61 16.58 -5.11
N GLU A 207 0.76 15.36 -4.59
CA GLU A 207 0.20 14.12 -5.13
C GLU A 207 -1.11 13.71 -4.45
N ILE A 208 -1.52 14.41 -3.38
CA ILE A 208 -2.76 14.16 -2.63
C ILE A 208 -3.95 14.71 -3.44
N LEU A 209 -4.30 14.00 -4.50
CA LEU A 209 -5.26 14.45 -5.52
C LEU A 209 -6.44 13.48 -5.67
N TYR A 210 -6.71 12.60 -4.71
CA TYR A 210 -7.64 11.48 -4.90
C TYR A 210 -8.82 11.50 -3.90
N ASP A 211 -9.96 10.96 -4.34
CA ASP A 211 -11.12 10.74 -3.48
C ASP A 211 -10.82 9.65 -2.44
N ASP A 212 -10.16 8.56 -2.81
CA ASP A 212 -9.62 7.55 -1.89
C ASP A 212 -8.11 7.72 -1.74
N ASP A 213 -7.48 7.07 -0.75
CA ASP A 213 -6.01 7.06 -0.64
C ASP A 213 -5.44 5.84 -1.39
N PRO A 214 -4.90 6.01 -2.61
CA PRO A 214 -4.37 4.90 -3.38
C PRO A 214 -2.97 4.46 -2.95
N PHE A 215 -2.33 5.25 -2.08
CA PHE A 215 -0.95 5.06 -1.64
C PHE A 215 -0.84 4.07 -0.47
N ILE A 216 -1.98 3.72 0.13
CA ILE A 216 -2.10 2.58 1.04
C ILE A 216 -1.81 1.30 0.24
N ILE A 217 -0.84 0.56 0.73
CA ILE A 217 -0.49 -0.75 0.21
C ILE A 217 -1.43 -1.73 0.94
N GLU A 218 -2.62 -1.98 0.38
CA GLU A 218 -3.56 -3.01 0.85
C GLU A 218 -4.52 -3.42 -0.29
N PRO A 219 -4.71 -4.72 -0.58
CA PRO A 219 -4.06 -5.90 0.02
C PRO A 219 -2.52 -5.90 -0.17
N VAL A 220 -1.80 -6.84 0.48
CA VAL A 220 -0.36 -7.02 0.22
C VAL A 220 -0.16 -7.43 -1.24
N PRO A 221 0.54 -6.64 -2.06
CA PRO A 221 0.81 -7.02 -3.45
C PRO A 221 1.90 -8.09 -3.49
N ASP A 222 1.85 -8.96 -4.49
CA ASP A 222 2.93 -9.91 -4.77
C ASP A 222 4.12 -9.21 -5.45
N VAL A 223 3.82 -8.18 -6.26
CA VAL A 223 4.82 -7.38 -6.97
C VAL A 223 4.53 -5.89 -6.79
N VAL A 224 5.54 -5.11 -6.41
CA VAL A 224 5.51 -3.65 -6.47
C VAL A 224 6.42 -3.20 -7.60
N VAL A 225 5.92 -2.36 -8.50
CA VAL A 225 6.68 -1.83 -9.62
C VAL A 225 6.78 -0.32 -9.49
N LEU A 226 8.02 0.16 -9.40
CA LEU A 226 8.40 1.54 -9.27
C LEU A 226 8.97 2.03 -10.60
N PHE A 227 8.36 3.05 -11.18
CA PHE A 227 8.87 3.67 -12.40
C PHE A 227 9.82 4.83 -12.07
N GLY A 228 10.92 4.95 -12.83
CA GLY A 228 11.95 5.96 -12.62
C GLY A 228 13.09 5.51 -11.71
N GLY A 229 14.13 6.34 -11.59
CA GLY A 229 15.32 6.02 -10.79
C GLY A 229 16.27 4.99 -11.41
N GLU A 230 17.05 4.34 -10.54
CA GLU A 230 17.93 3.23 -10.91
C GLU A 230 17.17 1.90 -10.99
N GLU A 231 17.63 1.00 -11.86
CA GLU A 231 17.09 -0.35 -11.99
C GLU A 231 17.51 -1.23 -10.82
N TYR A 232 16.56 -1.87 -10.15
CA TYR A 232 16.86 -2.87 -9.13
C TYR A 232 15.69 -3.81 -8.88
N VAL A 233 16.00 -4.98 -8.32
CA VAL A 233 15.03 -5.95 -7.81
C VAL A 233 15.32 -6.22 -6.34
N LYS A 234 14.30 -6.21 -5.50
CA LYS A 234 14.43 -6.49 -4.06
C LYS A 234 13.25 -7.29 -3.55
N ASN A 235 13.53 -8.31 -2.74
CA ASN A 235 12.50 -9.10 -2.07
C ASN A 235 12.34 -8.66 -0.62
N TYR A 236 11.10 -8.51 -0.17
CA TYR A 236 10.79 -8.23 1.23
C TYR A 236 9.52 -8.95 1.66
N LYS A 237 9.67 -9.95 2.55
CA LYS A 237 8.56 -10.71 3.14
C LYS A 237 7.53 -11.22 2.11
N GLY A 238 8.04 -11.76 1.00
CA GLY A 238 7.23 -12.32 -0.08
C GLY A 238 6.84 -11.33 -1.19
N VAL A 239 7.08 -10.03 -1.00
CA VAL A 239 6.84 -9.03 -2.04
C VAL A 239 8.10 -8.82 -2.88
N THR A 240 7.96 -8.94 -4.19
CA THR A 240 9.01 -8.56 -5.15
C THR A 240 8.85 -7.09 -5.52
N VAL A 241 9.83 -6.25 -5.18
CA VAL A 241 9.88 -4.88 -5.67
C VAL A 241 10.80 -4.78 -6.86
N VAL A 242 10.33 -4.10 -7.90
CA VAL A 242 11.05 -3.86 -9.14
C VAL A 242 11.07 -2.38 -9.42
N SER A 243 12.25 -1.79 -9.50
CA SER A 243 12.45 -0.44 -10.01
C SER A 243 12.86 -0.55 -11.48
N THR A 244 12.07 0.04 -12.38
CA THR A 244 12.22 -0.16 -13.84
C THR A 244 13.18 0.82 -14.50
N GLY A 245 13.57 1.89 -13.79
CA GLY A 245 14.20 3.03 -14.44
C GLY A 245 13.34 3.57 -15.58
N SER A 246 13.91 3.67 -16.79
CA SER A 246 13.19 4.07 -18.01
C SER A 246 12.85 2.92 -18.95
N ARG A 247 13.21 1.68 -18.61
CA ARG A 247 13.11 0.52 -19.51
C ARG A 247 11.77 -0.18 -19.42
N ALA A 248 11.38 -0.83 -20.51
CA ALA A 248 10.31 -1.81 -20.46
C ALA A 248 10.77 -2.97 -19.56
N THR A 249 9.85 -3.53 -18.78
CA THR A 249 10.20 -4.54 -17.78
C THR A 249 9.26 -5.73 -17.91
N LYS A 250 9.85 -6.90 -18.17
CA LYS A 250 9.15 -8.18 -18.19
C LYS A 250 9.27 -8.87 -16.84
N ILE A 251 8.16 -9.42 -16.35
CA ILE A 251 8.07 -10.12 -15.07
C ILE A 251 7.37 -11.46 -15.30
N ASP A 252 8.06 -12.54 -14.97
CA ASP A 252 7.50 -13.88 -14.92
C ASP A 252 6.63 -14.00 -13.65
N LEU A 253 5.34 -14.30 -13.83
CA LEU A 253 4.37 -14.27 -12.73
C LEU A 253 4.39 -15.53 -11.87
N GLU A 254 5.13 -16.57 -12.28
CA GLU A 254 5.29 -17.80 -11.51
C GLU A 254 6.53 -17.73 -10.62
N THR A 255 7.67 -17.36 -11.22
CA THR A 255 8.98 -17.34 -10.59
C THR A 255 9.39 -15.97 -10.05
N LYS A 256 8.68 -14.90 -10.43
CA LYS A 256 9.01 -13.49 -10.15
C LYS A 256 10.37 -13.06 -10.71
N LYS A 257 10.90 -13.77 -11.69
CA LYS A 257 12.09 -13.34 -12.43
C LYS A 257 11.76 -12.07 -13.23
N VAL A 258 12.71 -11.15 -13.26
CA VAL A 258 12.59 -9.85 -13.90
C VAL A 258 13.64 -9.72 -14.99
N GLU A 259 13.22 -9.23 -16.15
CA GLU A 259 14.08 -8.88 -17.26
C GLU A 259 13.79 -7.43 -17.66
N PHE A 260 14.83 -6.59 -17.66
CA PHE A 260 14.76 -5.23 -18.18
C PHE A 260 15.07 -5.29 -19.68
N VAL A 261 14.17 -4.72 -20.48
CA VAL A 261 14.16 -4.80 -21.94
C VAL A 261 14.50 -3.41 -22.51
N ASP A 262 15.40 -3.39 -23.50
CA ASP A 262 15.79 -2.18 -24.23
C ASP A 262 14.72 -1.71 -25.23
#